data_AF-A0A7S1C2D1-F1
#
_entry.id   AF-A0A7S1C2D1-F1
#
_cell.length_a   1.000
_cell.length_b   1.000
_cell.length_c   1.000
_cell.angle_alpha   90.00
_cell.angle_beta   90.00
_cell.angle_gamma   90.00
#
_symmetry.space_group_name_H-M   'P 1'
#
loop_
_entity.id
_entity.type
_entity.pdbx_description
1 polymer ?
#
loop_
_entity_poly.entity_id
_entity_poly.type
_entity_poly.pdbx_seq_one_letter_code
_entity_poly.pdbx_strand_id
1 'polypeptide(L)'
;MNMEKFSFGLSPVLFITVTVLFFVVATEALVPASLQRNFLKAQLRQACLKKDESEIFEIVYKLQGLNPTTDIMQDFKMLGGDWKLDFTTAPEREVPRESENDDAAKTYQTVDTERGVIYNIIDRGLPEKGLRIAVGAEATRTNRVALDFRTIEAYNDRFPKKVVLNFPPRSFFRTVFKFQKLVKGEPYDETEFKEIGHFDLLFLDEDLRIQQNSEGNIFINSKM
;
A
#
# COMPACT_ATOMS: atom_id res chain seq x y z
N MET A 1 73.26 22.92 7.35
CA MET A 1 72.06 22.66 8.17
C MET A 1 71.15 21.80 7.33
N ASN A 2 71.03 20.52 7.69
CA ASN A 2 70.48 19.44 6.86
C ASN A 2 68.95 19.53 6.74
N MET A 3 68.42 19.34 5.53
CA MET A 3 66.99 19.06 5.31
C MET A 3 66.79 17.54 5.33
N GLU A 4 66.16 17.04 6.40
CA GLU A 4 65.66 15.67 6.46
C GLU A 4 64.37 15.54 5.63
N LYS A 5 64.37 14.60 4.68
CA LYS A 5 63.18 14.14 3.97
C LYS A 5 62.43 13.16 4.87
N PHE A 6 61.26 13.56 5.39
CA PHE A 6 60.34 12.63 6.05
C PHE A 6 59.57 11.83 5.00
N SER A 7 59.99 10.58 4.78
CA SER A 7 59.25 9.58 4.02
C SER A 7 58.25 8.90 4.95
N PHE A 8 56.96 9.24 4.86
CA PHE A 8 55.90 8.47 5.50
C PHE A 8 55.70 7.14 4.76
N GLY A 9 56.36 6.09 5.25
CA GLY A 9 56.07 4.72 4.85
C GLY A 9 54.75 4.27 5.49
N LEU A 10 53.65 4.34 4.74
CA LEU A 10 52.42 3.64 5.08
C LEU A 10 52.70 2.14 5.04
N SER A 11 52.53 1.45 6.17
CA SER A 11 52.66 0.00 6.28
C SER A 11 51.70 -0.70 5.29
N PRO A 12 52.14 -1.74 4.54
CA PRO A 12 51.27 -2.46 3.62
C PRO A 12 50.05 -3.08 4.30
N VAL A 13 50.11 -3.32 5.62
CA VAL A 13 48.99 -3.84 6.42
C VAL A 13 47.85 -2.82 6.54
N LEU A 14 48.18 -1.52 6.65
CA LEU A 14 47.19 -0.44 6.73
C LEU A 14 46.52 -0.19 5.37
N PHE A 15 47.26 -0.41 4.27
CA PHE A 15 46.70 -0.30 2.92
C PHE A 15 45.70 -1.42 2.63
N ILE A 16 45.96 -2.65 3.08
CA ILE A 16 45.05 -3.79 2.92
C ILE A 16 43.77 -3.60 3.75
N THR A 17 43.86 -3.08 4.98
CA THR A 17 42.66 -2.85 5.82
C THR A 17 41.76 -1.75 5.27
N VAL A 18 42.33 -0.67 4.73
CA VAL A 18 41.55 0.39 4.06
C VAL A 18 40.95 -0.12 2.75
N THR A 19 41.67 -0.94 1.98
CA THR A 19 41.15 -1.49 0.71
C THR A 19 39.99 -2.48 0.94
N VAL A 20 40.04 -3.29 2.01
CA VAL A 20 38.94 -4.21 2.36
C VAL A 20 37.71 -3.44 2.86
N LEU A 21 37.89 -2.35 3.62
CA LEU A 21 36.75 -1.49 4.01
C LEU A 21 36.12 -0.78 2.80
N PHE A 22 36.90 -0.33 1.82
CA PHE A 22 36.35 0.25 0.59
C PHE A 22 35.65 -0.79 -0.31
N PHE A 23 36.06 -2.05 -0.27
CA PHE A 23 35.36 -3.12 -0.99
C PHE A 23 34.04 -3.53 -0.34
N VAL A 24 33.94 -3.51 1.00
CA VAL A 24 32.68 -3.82 1.69
C VAL A 24 31.64 -2.72 1.45
N VAL A 25 32.04 -1.44 1.42
CA VAL A 25 31.12 -0.32 1.16
C VAL A 25 30.62 -0.27 -0.29
N ALA A 26 31.31 -0.94 -1.23
CA ALA A 26 30.89 -1.01 -2.64
C ALA A 26 29.94 -2.18 -2.99
N THR A 27 29.53 -3.00 -2.01
CA THR A 27 28.76 -4.24 -2.30
C THR A 27 27.24 -4.10 -2.27
N GLU A 28 26.67 -3.02 -1.75
CA GLU A 28 25.21 -2.80 -1.89
C GLU A 28 24.80 -2.56 -3.36
N ALA A 29 25.73 -2.10 -4.20
CA ALA A 29 25.50 -1.85 -5.62
C ALA A 29 25.55 -3.11 -6.51
N LEU A 30 25.85 -4.29 -5.97
CA LEU A 30 26.07 -5.51 -6.76
C LEU A 30 24.92 -6.53 -6.71
N VAL A 31 23.95 -6.37 -5.80
CA VAL A 31 22.80 -7.27 -5.73
C VAL A 31 21.69 -6.76 -6.65
N PRO A 32 21.23 -7.54 -7.65
CA PRO A 32 20.08 -7.18 -8.48
C PRO A 32 18.87 -6.77 -7.64
N ALA A 33 18.19 -5.69 -8.03
CA ALA A 33 17.02 -5.18 -7.31
C ALA A 33 15.93 -6.24 -7.11
N SER A 34 15.76 -7.17 -8.05
CA SER A 34 14.83 -8.31 -7.92
C SER A 34 15.16 -9.24 -6.76
N LEU A 35 16.45 -9.54 -6.52
CA LEU A 35 16.88 -10.37 -5.40
C LEU A 35 16.71 -9.62 -4.07
N GLN A 36 17.04 -8.33 -4.04
CA GLN A 36 16.80 -7.48 -2.86
C GLN A 36 15.31 -7.45 -2.50
N ARG A 37 14.43 -7.24 -3.50
CA ARG A 37 12.98 -7.29 -3.30
C ARG A 37 12.54 -8.61 -2.71
N ASN A 38 12.91 -9.75 -3.30
CA ASN A 38 12.48 -11.06 -2.82
C ASN A 38 12.89 -11.32 -1.37
N PHE A 39 14.11 -10.92 -1.00
CA PHE A 39 14.60 -11.01 0.37
C PHE A 39 13.78 -10.14 1.33
N LEU A 40 13.58 -8.87 0.99
CA LEU A 40 12.79 -7.93 1.81
C LEU A 40 11.33 -8.37 1.92
N LYS A 41 10.73 -8.92 0.87
CA LYS A 41 9.37 -9.48 0.89
C LYS A 41 9.24 -10.66 1.85
N ALA A 42 10.25 -11.54 1.87
CA ALA A 42 10.28 -12.65 2.83
C ALA A 42 10.38 -12.14 4.27
N GLN A 43 11.24 -11.15 4.54
CA GLN A 43 11.32 -10.50 5.85
C GLN A 43 10.00 -9.82 6.23
N LEU A 44 9.39 -9.08 5.31
CA LEU A 44 8.13 -8.38 5.55
C LEU A 44 7.03 -9.34 5.99
N ARG A 45 6.92 -10.49 5.31
CA ARG A 45 5.93 -11.53 5.66
C ARG A 45 6.16 -12.05 7.09
N GLN A 46 7.41 -12.29 7.48
CA GLN A 46 7.74 -12.71 8.84
C GLN A 46 7.42 -11.62 9.88
N ALA A 47 7.73 -10.36 9.56
CA ALA A 47 7.42 -9.22 10.43
C ALA A 47 5.91 -9.02 10.59
N CYS A 48 5.12 -9.18 9.51
CA CYS A 48 3.65 -9.15 9.54
C CYS A 48 3.07 -10.24 10.44
N LEU A 49 3.60 -11.47 10.37
CA LEU A 49 3.18 -12.59 11.23
C LEU A 49 3.46 -12.30 12.72
N LYS A 50 4.61 -11.69 13.02
CA LYS A 50 4.98 -11.29 14.38
C LYS A 50 4.29 -10.00 14.85
N LYS A 51 3.68 -9.26 13.93
CA LYS A 51 3.14 -7.90 14.13
C LYS A 51 4.20 -6.93 14.69
N ASP A 52 5.44 -7.06 14.23
CA ASP A 52 6.54 -6.15 14.59
C ASP A 52 6.48 -4.88 13.74
N GLU A 53 5.77 -3.86 14.21
CA GLU A 53 5.54 -2.62 13.45
C GLU A 53 6.83 -1.89 13.09
N SER A 54 7.85 -1.94 13.95
CA SER A 54 9.12 -1.26 13.70
C SER A 54 9.87 -1.91 12.54
N GLU A 55 9.95 -3.25 12.56
CA GLU A 55 10.54 -4.02 11.47
C GLU A 55 9.73 -3.85 10.16
N ILE A 56 8.40 -3.85 10.25
CA ILE A 56 7.51 -3.63 9.09
C ILE A 56 7.80 -2.28 8.44
N PHE A 57 7.83 -1.19 9.19
CA PHE A 57 8.02 0.15 8.61
C PHE A 57 9.41 0.31 7.98
N GLU A 58 10.45 -0.25 8.58
CA GLU A 58 11.79 -0.24 8.00
C GLU A 58 11.82 -0.96 6.64
N ILE A 59 11.19 -2.14 6.56
CA ILE A 59 11.15 -2.93 5.34
C ILE A 59 10.27 -2.27 4.27
N VAL A 60 9.12 -1.70 4.66
CA VAL A 60 8.24 -0.93 3.75
C VAL A 60 9.01 0.22 3.12
N TYR A 61 9.77 0.99 3.90
CA TYR A 61 10.58 2.09 3.40
C TYR A 61 11.62 1.61 2.37
N LYS A 62 12.31 0.50 2.65
CA LYS A 62 13.28 -0.12 1.73
C LYS A 62 12.61 -0.60 0.44
N LEU A 63 11.46 -1.28 0.55
CA LEU A 63 10.70 -1.77 -0.60
C LEU A 63 10.19 -0.61 -1.47
N GLN A 64 9.74 0.49 -0.88
CA GLN A 64 9.31 1.68 -1.61
C GLN A 64 10.39 2.20 -2.56
N GLY A 65 11.65 2.23 -2.12
CA GLY A 65 12.79 2.60 -2.98
C GLY A 65 13.09 1.60 -4.10
N LEU A 66 12.55 0.39 -4.02
CA LEU A 66 12.72 -0.70 -5.00
C LEU A 66 11.44 -1.02 -5.78
N ASN A 67 10.40 -0.19 -5.67
CA ASN A 67 9.10 -0.42 -6.27
C ASN A 67 9.21 -0.62 -7.80
N PRO A 68 8.85 -1.79 -8.34
CA PRO A 68 8.93 -2.02 -9.78
C PRO A 68 7.83 -1.31 -10.57
N THR A 69 6.74 -0.89 -9.92
CA THR A 69 5.64 -0.15 -10.55
C THR A 69 5.66 1.32 -10.12
N THR A 70 6.38 2.16 -10.87
CA THR A 70 6.59 3.57 -10.52
C THR A 70 5.53 4.53 -11.06
N ASP A 71 4.72 4.10 -12.04
CA ASP A 71 3.66 4.92 -12.64
C ASP A 71 2.35 4.13 -12.78
N ILE A 72 1.51 4.23 -11.75
CA ILE A 72 0.22 3.56 -11.71
C ILE A 72 -0.79 4.11 -12.74
N MET A 73 -0.56 5.30 -13.29
CA MET A 73 -1.41 5.81 -14.37
C MET A 73 -1.21 5.01 -15.66
N GLN A 74 -0.01 4.47 -15.88
CA GLN A 74 0.31 3.61 -17.02
C GLN A 74 0.04 2.13 -16.71
N ASP A 75 0.32 1.73 -15.46
CA ASP A 75 0.27 0.34 -15.03
C ASP A 75 -0.92 0.00 -14.13
N PHE A 76 -2.04 0.72 -14.24
CA PHE A 76 -3.22 0.53 -13.40
C PHE A 76 -3.70 -0.93 -13.34
N LYS A 77 -3.55 -1.67 -14.44
CA LYS A 77 -3.85 -3.11 -14.55
C LYS A 77 -3.10 -3.99 -13.53
N MET A 78 -1.93 -3.55 -13.05
CA MET A 78 -1.14 -4.28 -12.04
C MET A 78 -1.87 -4.40 -10.70
N LEU A 79 -2.80 -3.49 -10.40
CA LEU A 79 -3.66 -3.59 -9.21
C LEU A 79 -4.66 -4.73 -9.30
N GLY A 80 -4.91 -5.27 -10.50
CA GLY A 80 -5.97 -6.25 -10.73
C GLY A 80 -5.76 -7.57 -10.00
N GLY A 81 -6.87 -8.15 -9.54
CA GLY A 81 -6.92 -9.45 -8.89
C GLY A 81 -7.42 -9.41 -7.44
N ASP A 82 -7.30 -10.56 -6.78
CA ASP A 82 -7.73 -10.76 -5.40
C ASP A 82 -6.54 -10.57 -4.45
N TRP A 83 -6.76 -9.78 -3.41
CA TRP A 83 -5.75 -9.33 -2.48
C TRP A 83 -6.19 -9.64 -1.05
N LYS A 84 -5.41 -10.48 -0.36
CA LYS A 84 -5.58 -10.75 1.06
C LYS A 84 -4.92 -9.64 1.88
N LEU A 85 -5.50 -9.26 3.01
CA LEU A 85 -4.83 -8.37 3.96
C LEU A 85 -3.90 -9.16 4.89
N ASP A 86 -2.61 -8.83 4.87
CA ASP A 86 -1.61 -9.44 5.75
C ASP A 86 -1.37 -8.60 7.01
N PHE A 87 -1.39 -7.27 6.85
CA PHE A 87 -1.16 -6.33 7.95
C PHE A 87 -1.80 -4.96 7.66
N THR A 88 -2.26 -4.29 8.71
CA THR A 88 -2.62 -2.88 8.65
C THR A 88 -2.41 -2.19 10.00
N THR A 89 -2.09 -0.89 9.95
CA THR A 89 -2.08 -0.01 11.12
C THR A 89 -3.45 0.64 11.37
N ALA A 90 -4.41 0.45 10.47
CA ALA A 90 -5.76 1.01 10.61
C ALA A 90 -6.45 0.43 11.86
N PRO A 91 -7.27 1.25 12.55
CA PRO A 91 -8.02 0.78 13.71
C PRO A 91 -9.06 -0.28 13.30
N GLU A 92 -9.35 -1.20 14.22
CA GLU A 92 -10.25 -2.35 13.98
C GLU A 92 -11.68 -1.96 13.55
N ARG A 93 -12.11 -0.74 13.87
CA ARG A 93 -13.40 -0.19 13.39
C ARG A 93 -13.47 -0.01 11.87
N GLU A 94 -12.33 0.18 11.22
CA GLU A 94 -12.21 0.37 9.76
C GLU A 94 -11.97 -0.96 9.04
N VAL A 95 -11.22 -1.85 9.69
CA VAL A 95 -10.89 -3.17 9.18
C VAL A 95 -11.21 -4.21 10.25
N PRO A 96 -12.37 -4.87 10.16
CA PRO A 96 -12.72 -5.96 11.07
C PRO A 96 -11.65 -7.04 11.01
N ARG A 97 -11.10 -7.42 12.17
CA ARG A 97 -10.12 -8.51 12.23
C ARG A 97 -10.85 -9.84 12.05
N GLU A 98 -10.25 -10.73 11.28
CA GLU A 98 -10.68 -12.13 11.24
C GLU A 98 -10.58 -12.67 12.67
N SER A 99 -11.69 -13.11 13.24
CA SER A 99 -11.67 -13.63 14.62
C SER A 99 -11.10 -15.04 14.62
N GLU A 100 -10.19 -15.33 15.56
CA GLU A 100 -9.58 -16.66 15.73
C GLU A 100 -10.60 -17.80 15.96
N ASN A 101 -11.84 -17.45 16.32
CA ASN A 101 -12.93 -18.39 16.59
C ASN A 101 -13.97 -18.53 15.46
N ASP A 102 -13.83 -17.79 14.35
CA ASP A 102 -14.76 -17.81 13.22
C ASP A 102 -13.99 -18.07 11.92
N ASP A 103 -13.60 -19.34 11.72
CA ASP A 103 -12.92 -19.86 10.52
C ASP A 103 -13.66 -19.55 9.20
N ALA A 104 -14.90 -19.03 9.28
CA ALA A 104 -15.73 -18.71 8.13
C ALA A 104 -15.55 -17.26 7.61
N ALA A 105 -15.05 -16.32 8.43
CA ALA A 105 -14.96 -14.92 8.07
C ALA A 105 -13.63 -14.56 7.38
N LYS A 106 -13.63 -14.40 6.05
CA LYS A 106 -12.47 -13.98 5.24
C LYS A 106 -12.61 -12.54 4.78
N THR A 107 -11.62 -11.70 5.05
CA THR A 107 -11.57 -10.33 4.56
C THR A 107 -10.54 -10.20 3.44
N TYR A 108 -10.99 -9.81 2.25
CA TYR A 108 -10.12 -9.61 1.09
C TYR A 108 -10.63 -8.49 0.19
N GLN A 109 -9.82 -8.11 -0.79
CA GLN A 109 -10.19 -7.13 -1.81
C GLN A 109 -10.11 -7.75 -3.19
N THR A 110 -11.15 -7.57 -4.00
CA THR A 110 -11.08 -7.84 -5.45
C THR A 110 -10.96 -6.51 -6.17
N VAL A 111 -9.92 -6.34 -6.98
CA VAL A 111 -9.74 -5.15 -7.81
C VAL A 111 -10.06 -5.48 -9.26
N ASP A 112 -11.12 -4.85 -9.76
CA ASP A 112 -11.53 -4.87 -11.16
C ASP A 112 -11.01 -3.61 -11.85
N THR A 113 -9.85 -3.73 -12.49
CA THR A 113 -9.17 -2.60 -13.14
C THR A 113 -9.87 -2.15 -14.42
N GLU A 114 -10.64 -3.02 -15.07
CA GLU A 114 -11.39 -2.68 -16.29
C GLU A 114 -12.57 -1.75 -15.94
N ARG A 115 -13.24 -2.03 -14.82
CA ARG A 115 -14.35 -1.21 -14.33
C ARG A 115 -13.90 -0.05 -13.44
N GLY A 116 -12.63 -0.04 -13.03
CA GLY A 116 -12.08 0.88 -12.05
C GLY A 116 -12.82 0.77 -10.72
N VAL A 117 -12.98 -0.46 -10.20
CA VAL A 117 -13.69 -0.73 -8.95
C VAL A 117 -12.89 -1.65 -8.05
N ILE A 118 -12.74 -1.27 -6.79
CA ILE A 118 -12.22 -2.09 -5.70
C ILE A 118 -13.42 -2.57 -4.88
N TYR A 119 -13.52 -3.87 -4.69
CA TYR A 119 -14.51 -4.50 -3.82
C TYR A 119 -13.84 -4.91 -2.52
N ASN A 120 -14.20 -4.26 -1.42
CA ASN A 120 -13.87 -4.77 -0.08
C ASN A 120 -14.89 -5.84 0.28
N ILE A 121 -14.43 -7.06 0.53
CA ILE A 121 -15.29 -8.22 0.75
C ILE A 121 -15.01 -8.76 2.15
N ILE A 122 -16.09 -8.89 2.93
CA ILE A 122 -16.14 -9.67 4.16
C ILE A 122 -17.02 -10.87 3.84
N ASP A 123 -16.40 -12.00 3.52
CA ASP A 123 -17.06 -13.27 3.26
C ASP A 123 -17.23 -14.02 4.58
N ARG A 124 -18.43 -14.53 4.91
CA ARG A 124 -18.67 -15.31 6.13
C ARG A 124 -18.99 -16.78 5.83
N GLY A 125 -18.42 -17.33 4.76
CA GLY A 125 -18.41 -18.77 4.47
C GLY A 125 -19.71 -19.34 3.93
N LEU A 126 -20.66 -18.48 3.53
CA LEU A 126 -21.89 -18.86 2.86
C LEU A 126 -22.12 -17.88 1.69
N PRO A 127 -22.58 -18.34 0.51
CA PRO A 127 -22.83 -17.49 -0.66
C PRO A 127 -23.86 -16.38 -0.40
N GLU A 128 -24.54 -16.42 0.76
CA GLU A 128 -25.58 -15.49 1.20
C GLU A 128 -25.21 -14.73 2.49
N LYS A 129 -23.98 -14.84 3.03
CA LYS A 129 -23.52 -14.06 4.20
C LYS A 129 -22.24 -13.32 3.89
N GLY A 130 -22.36 -12.03 3.63
CA GLY A 130 -21.19 -11.20 3.43
C GLY A 130 -21.52 -9.74 3.19
N LEU A 131 -20.49 -8.92 3.34
CA LEU A 131 -20.53 -7.50 3.01
C LEU A 131 -19.60 -7.27 1.83
N ARG A 132 -20.12 -6.67 0.77
CA ARG A 132 -19.35 -6.23 -0.39
C ARG A 132 -19.49 -4.72 -0.54
N ILE A 133 -18.40 -3.99 -0.35
CA ILE A 133 -18.38 -2.54 -0.52
C ILE A 133 -17.65 -2.25 -1.83
N ALA A 134 -18.35 -1.66 -2.80
CA ALA A 134 -17.77 -1.23 -4.06
C ALA A 134 -17.29 0.22 -3.96
N VAL A 135 -16.01 0.41 -4.24
CA VAL A 135 -15.32 1.70 -4.24
C VAL A 135 -14.77 1.91 -5.64
N GLY A 136 -15.17 2.96 -6.35
CA GLY A 136 -14.51 3.36 -7.58
C GLY A 136 -13.07 3.78 -7.32
N ALA A 137 -12.18 3.44 -8.24
CA ALA A 137 -10.76 3.71 -8.16
C ALA A 137 -10.29 4.38 -9.46
N GLU A 138 -9.57 5.49 -9.33
CA GLU A 138 -9.05 6.27 -10.44
C GLU A 138 -7.61 6.68 -10.11
N ALA A 139 -6.64 6.30 -10.94
CA ALA A 139 -5.28 6.80 -10.81
C ALA A 139 -5.25 8.31 -11.10
N THR A 140 -4.86 9.13 -10.13
CA THR A 140 -4.79 10.59 -10.28
C THR A 140 -3.35 11.11 -10.33
N ARG A 141 -2.39 10.32 -9.85
CA ARG A 141 -0.94 10.61 -9.94
C ARG A 141 -0.18 9.31 -10.16
N THR A 142 1.13 9.41 -10.41
CA THR A 142 2.02 8.26 -10.64
C THR A 142 2.01 7.23 -9.51
N ASN A 143 1.68 7.63 -8.28
CA ASN A 143 1.56 6.74 -7.13
C ASN A 143 0.24 6.91 -6.37
N ARG A 144 -0.75 7.65 -6.87
CA ARG A 144 -1.98 7.95 -6.14
C ARG A 144 -3.21 7.44 -6.84
N VAL A 145 -4.09 6.79 -6.08
CA VAL A 145 -5.40 6.32 -6.53
C VAL A 145 -6.48 6.99 -5.69
N ALA A 146 -7.30 7.81 -6.34
CA ALA A 146 -8.50 8.39 -5.76
C ALA A 146 -9.60 7.33 -5.63
N LEU A 147 -10.35 7.42 -4.53
CA LEU A 147 -11.44 6.52 -4.18
C LEU A 147 -12.79 7.24 -4.21
N ASP A 148 -13.79 6.61 -4.80
CA ASP A 148 -15.19 7.05 -4.74
C ASP A 148 -16.10 5.94 -4.18
N PHE A 149 -16.80 6.18 -3.08
CA PHE A 149 -17.70 5.16 -2.55
C PHE A 149 -18.94 5.07 -3.44
N ARG A 150 -19.22 3.87 -3.99
CA ARG A 150 -20.33 3.66 -4.92
C ARG A 150 -21.50 2.99 -4.25
N THR A 151 -21.30 1.75 -3.79
CA THR A 151 -22.38 0.93 -3.25
C THR A 151 -21.90 0.08 -2.08
N ILE A 152 -22.81 -0.18 -1.15
CA ILE A 152 -22.69 -1.25 -0.15
C ILE A 152 -23.72 -2.30 -0.51
N GLU A 153 -23.27 -3.53 -0.69
CA GLU A 153 -24.13 -4.70 -0.86
C GLU A 153 -23.98 -5.60 0.35
N ALA A 154 -25.07 -5.79 1.09
CA ALA A 154 -25.15 -6.74 2.19
C ALA A 154 -25.96 -7.95 1.76
N TYR A 155 -25.41 -9.15 1.97
CA TYR A 155 -26.05 -10.42 1.68
C TYR A 155 -26.47 -11.09 3.00
N ASN A 156 -27.70 -11.60 3.05
CA ASN A 156 -28.26 -12.31 4.22
C ASN A 156 -29.09 -13.54 3.77
N ASP A 157 -29.19 -14.55 4.64
CA ASP A 157 -30.02 -15.75 4.47
C ASP A 157 -31.53 -15.46 4.55
N ARG A 158 -31.91 -14.30 5.11
CA ARG A 158 -33.32 -13.91 5.31
C ARG A 158 -33.76 -12.89 4.28
N PHE A 159 -35.03 -12.96 3.87
CA PHE A 159 -35.59 -12.01 2.91
C PHE A 159 -35.61 -10.57 3.47
N PRO A 160 -35.15 -9.56 2.69
CA PRO A 160 -34.55 -9.68 1.36
C PRO A 160 -33.10 -10.18 1.42
N LYS A 161 -32.77 -11.16 0.55
CA LYS A 161 -31.44 -11.80 0.53
C LYS A 161 -30.28 -10.86 0.20
N LYS A 162 -30.58 -9.74 -0.47
CA LYS A 162 -29.62 -8.70 -0.85
C LYS A 162 -30.21 -7.35 -0.53
N VAL A 163 -29.46 -6.55 0.23
CA VAL A 163 -29.75 -5.13 0.46
C VAL A 163 -28.64 -4.33 -0.21
N VAL A 164 -29.02 -3.41 -1.10
CA VAL A 164 -28.08 -2.50 -1.77
C VAL A 164 -28.33 -1.09 -1.27
N LEU A 165 -27.31 -0.49 -0.68
CA LEU A 165 -27.27 0.93 -0.38
C LEU A 165 -26.40 1.62 -1.41
N ASN A 166 -26.99 2.49 -2.22
CA ASN A 166 -26.24 3.35 -3.13
C ASN A 166 -25.81 4.60 -2.37
N PHE A 167 -24.53 4.94 -2.45
CA PHE A 167 -24.09 6.23 -1.96
C PHE A 167 -24.64 7.35 -2.85
N PRO A 168 -24.82 8.58 -2.32
CA PRO A 168 -25.14 9.73 -3.12
C PRO A 168 -24.15 9.88 -4.30
N PRO A 169 -24.60 10.35 -5.46
CA PRO A 169 -23.72 10.49 -6.62
C PRO A 169 -22.57 11.45 -6.31
N ARG A 170 -21.43 11.26 -6.95
CA ARG A 170 -20.24 12.12 -6.78
C ARG A 170 -20.54 13.62 -6.97
N SER A 171 -21.51 13.95 -7.82
CA SER A 171 -22.01 15.32 -8.01
C SER A 171 -22.62 15.95 -6.75
N PHE A 172 -23.27 15.17 -5.90
CA PHE A 172 -23.80 15.62 -4.62
C PHE A 172 -22.66 16.05 -3.69
N PHE A 173 -21.67 15.17 -3.46
CA PHE A 173 -20.51 15.48 -2.62
C PHE A 173 -19.69 16.65 -3.15
N ARG A 174 -19.54 16.76 -4.48
CA ARG A 174 -18.89 17.91 -5.12
C ARG A 174 -19.60 19.22 -4.78
N THR A 175 -20.93 19.21 -4.76
CA THR A 175 -21.74 20.41 -4.46
C THR A 175 -21.60 20.79 -2.99
N VAL A 176 -21.64 19.81 -2.08
CA VAL A 176 -21.40 20.02 -0.64
C VAL A 176 -20.00 20.59 -0.41
N PHE A 177 -18.97 20.04 -1.05
CA PHE A 177 -17.59 20.51 -0.92
C PHE A 177 -17.42 21.94 -1.47
N LYS A 178 -18.01 22.26 -2.62
CA LYS A 178 -18.04 23.63 -3.17
C LYS A 178 -18.68 24.62 -2.20
N PHE A 179 -19.81 24.26 -1.60
CA PHE A 179 -20.48 25.11 -0.62
C PHE A 179 -19.60 25.31 0.63
N GLN A 180 -18.95 24.26 1.12
CA GLN A 180 -18.03 24.36 2.24
C GLN A 180 -16.85 25.30 1.95
N LYS A 181 -16.24 25.20 0.76
CA LYS A 181 -15.15 26.09 0.32
C LYS A 181 -15.62 27.55 0.22
N LEU A 182 -16.81 27.77 -0.36
CA LEU A 182 -17.42 29.10 -0.45
C LEU A 182 -17.65 29.73 0.94
N VAL A 183 -18.19 28.97 1.90
CA VAL A 183 -18.40 29.45 3.28
C VAL A 183 -17.07 29.77 3.98
N LYS A 184 -15.99 29.07 3.64
CA LYS A 184 -14.63 29.33 4.16
C LYS A 184 -13.86 30.43 3.41
N GLY A 185 -14.39 30.94 2.29
CA GLY A 185 -13.69 31.89 1.44
C GLY A 185 -12.49 31.29 0.68
N GLU A 186 -12.45 29.97 0.52
CA GLU A 186 -11.38 29.26 -0.19
C GLU A 186 -11.78 28.99 -1.66
N PRO A 187 -10.83 29.03 -2.61
CA PRO A 187 -11.10 28.61 -3.97
C PRO A 187 -11.39 27.12 -4.04
N TYR A 188 -12.32 26.73 -4.92
CA TYR A 188 -12.59 25.32 -5.19
C TYR A 188 -11.52 24.74 -6.13
N ASP A 189 -10.92 23.62 -5.73
CA ASP A 189 -10.06 22.80 -6.57
C ASP A 189 -10.70 21.42 -6.79
N GLU A 190 -10.87 21.04 -8.06
CA GLU A 190 -11.42 19.73 -8.44
C GLU A 190 -10.46 18.59 -8.05
N THR A 191 -9.15 18.83 -8.12
CA THR A 191 -8.12 17.84 -7.75
C THR A 191 -8.17 17.54 -6.26
N GLU A 192 -8.26 18.58 -5.43
CA GLU A 192 -8.42 18.46 -3.98
C GLU A 192 -9.68 17.64 -3.64
N PHE A 193 -10.80 17.92 -4.32
CA PHE A 193 -12.04 17.15 -4.13
C PHE A 193 -11.88 15.67 -4.53
N LYS A 194 -11.19 15.39 -5.65
CA LYS A 194 -10.95 14.01 -6.09
C LYS A 194 -10.08 13.24 -5.09
N GLU A 195 -9.18 13.93 -4.39
CA GLU A 195 -8.20 13.32 -3.50
C GLU A 195 -8.64 13.33 -2.02
N ILE A 196 -9.90 13.61 -1.69
CA ILE A 196 -10.40 13.51 -0.30
C ILE A 196 -10.26 12.08 0.23
N GLY A 197 -10.72 11.10 -0.57
CA GLY A 197 -10.47 9.68 -0.33
C GLY A 197 -9.42 9.21 -1.33
N HIS A 198 -8.26 8.79 -0.85
CA HIS A 198 -7.22 8.23 -1.70
C HIS A 198 -6.36 7.23 -0.93
N PHE A 199 -5.58 6.47 -1.69
CA PHE A 199 -4.37 5.85 -1.17
C PHE A 199 -3.19 6.15 -2.07
N ASP A 200 -2.02 6.22 -1.46
CA ASP A 200 -0.73 6.27 -2.13
C ASP A 200 -0.14 4.85 -2.17
N LEU A 201 0.27 4.41 -3.36
CA LEU A 201 1.04 3.19 -3.55
C LEU A 201 2.48 3.42 -3.13
N LEU A 202 2.92 2.62 -2.16
CA LEU A 202 4.31 2.57 -1.73
C LEU A 202 5.07 1.50 -2.50
N PHE A 203 4.42 0.37 -2.79
CA PHE A 203 5.01 -0.74 -3.54
C PHE A 203 3.93 -1.54 -4.24
N LEU A 204 4.17 -1.96 -5.48
CA LEU A 204 3.29 -2.87 -6.21
C LEU A 204 4.10 -3.77 -7.14
N ASP A 205 3.99 -5.07 -6.96
CA ASP A 205 4.49 -6.09 -7.89
C ASP A 205 3.46 -7.21 -8.11
N GLU A 206 3.89 -8.36 -8.64
CA GLU A 206 2.97 -9.43 -9.02
C GLU A 206 2.22 -10.06 -7.84
N ASP A 207 2.77 -10.05 -6.62
CA ASP A 207 2.23 -10.76 -5.45
C ASP A 207 2.21 -9.94 -4.16
N LEU A 208 2.70 -8.70 -4.17
CA LEU A 208 2.67 -7.80 -3.01
C LEU A 208 2.22 -6.39 -3.40
N ARG A 209 1.30 -5.85 -2.60
CA ARG A 209 0.86 -4.45 -2.67
C ARG A 209 0.97 -3.82 -1.30
N ILE A 210 1.62 -2.66 -1.25
CA ILE A 210 1.73 -1.82 -0.06
C ILE A 210 1.18 -0.45 -0.39
N GLN A 211 0.24 0.00 0.42
CA GLN A 211 -0.42 1.29 0.23
C GLN A 211 -0.58 2.03 1.56
N GLN A 212 -0.67 3.35 1.49
CA GLN A 212 -0.97 4.23 2.60
C GLN A 212 -2.25 5.01 2.29
N ASN A 213 -3.24 4.99 3.18
CA ASN A 213 -4.47 5.77 2.96
C ASN A 213 -4.27 7.26 3.29
N SER A 214 -5.29 8.08 3.04
CA SER A 214 -5.32 9.51 3.37
C SER A 214 -5.13 9.84 4.86
N GLU A 215 -5.29 8.86 5.75
CA GLU A 215 -5.11 9.02 7.21
C GLU A 215 -3.70 8.58 7.67
N GLY A 216 -2.84 8.15 6.73
CA GLY A 216 -1.50 7.67 7.02
C GLY A 216 -1.42 6.19 7.41
N ASN A 217 -2.54 5.47 7.44
CA ASN A 217 -2.57 4.05 7.76
C ASN A 217 -1.98 3.21 6.62
N ILE A 218 -1.08 2.29 6.99
CA ILE A 218 -0.43 1.38 6.05
C ILE A 218 -1.29 0.12 5.91
N PHE A 219 -1.37 -0.39 4.68
CA PHE A 219 -2.00 -1.67 4.34
C PHE A 219 -1.03 -2.49 3.51
N ILE A 220 -0.83 -3.73 3.92
CA ILE A 220 0.04 -4.70 3.25
C ILE A 220 -0.83 -5.85 2.80
N ASN A 221 -0.81 -6.12 1.50
CA ASN A 221 -1.62 -7.14 0.88
C ASN A 221 -0.78 -8.11 0.05
N SER A 222 -1.01 -9.41 0.22
CA SER A 222 -0.52 -10.44 -0.70
C SER A 222 -1.61 -10.83 -1.69
N LYS A 223 -1.22 -11.15 -2.91
CA LYS A 223 -2.14 -11.66 -3.93
C LYS A 223 -2.57 -13.09 -3.59
N MET A 224 -3.85 -13.41 -3.85
CA MET A 224 -4.46 -14.72 -3.61
C MET A 224 -4.36 -15.68 -4.80
#